data_AF-A0A7C5DJA5-F1
#
_entry.id   AF-A0A7C5DJA5-F1
#
_cell.length_a   1.000
_cell.length_b   1.000
_cell.length_c   1.000
_cell.angle_alpha   90.00
_cell.angle_beta   90.00
_cell.angle_gamma   90.00
#
_symmetry.space_group_name_H-M   'P 1'
#
loop_
_entity.id
_entity.type
_entity.pdbx_description
1 polymer ?
#
loop_
_entity_poly.entity_id
_entity_poly.type
_entity_poly.pdbx_seq_one_letter_code
_entity_poly.pdbx_strand_id
1 'polypeptide(L)'
;KSLQAIGIEIEKHDIRFVEDDWESPTLGANGLGWEVWLDGMEISQFTYFQMVGGIEVFPISVELTYGLERLAMYIQNVDDFKDLKWNETMRYGEIYFDKEKEFSQYNFKTADTKMLFSSFKEYEQQVNELISEKLVYPAYDMVLKCSHTFNLLDARGVISVTERATYIGRIRKMAKDCALLYIKKYGE
;
A
#
# COMPACT_ATOMS: atom_id res chain seq x y z
N LYS A 1 -11.95 -21.27 4.29
CA LYS A 1 -12.80 -20.87 5.45
C LYS A 1 -13.29 -19.44 5.36
N SER A 2 -12.43 -18.41 5.34
CA SER A 2 -12.89 -17.01 5.21
C SER A 2 -13.67 -16.77 3.91
N LEU A 3 -13.19 -17.26 2.77
CA LEU A 3 -13.91 -17.19 1.48
C LEU A 3 -15.28 -17.87 1.53
N GLN A 4 -15.38 -19.05 2.15
CA GLN A 4 -16.65 -19.75 2.34
C GLN A 4 -17.62 -18.96 3.23
N ALA A 5 -17.11 -18.26 4.25
CA ALA A 5 -17.92 -17.45 5.14
C ALA A 5 -18.56 -16.23 4.45
N ILE A 6 -17.99 -15.78 3.32
CA ILE A 6 -18.56 -14.71 2.47
C ILE A 6 -19.33 -15.26 1.25
N GLY A 7 -19.62 -16.57 1.24
CA GLY A 7 -20.49 -17.18 0.23
C GLY A 7 -19.79 -17.76 -1.00
N ILE A 8 -18.45 -17.85 -1.01
CA ILE A 8 -17.71 -18.47 -2.10
C ILE A 8 -17.66 -20.00 -1.90
N GLU A 9 -18.25 -20.73 -2.83
CA GLU A 9 -18.25 -22.20 -2.85
C GLU A 9 -16.96 -22.71 -3.49
N ILE A 10 -15.89 -22.83 -2.69
CA ILE A 10 -14.53 -23.14 -3.15
C ILE A 10 -14.42 -24.37 -4.07
N GLU A 11 -15.33 -25.35 -3.97
CA GLU A 11 -15.32 -26.56 -4.81
C GLU A 11 -15.76 -26.29 -6.25
N LYS A 12 -16.43 -25.16 -6.51
CA LYS A 12 -16.90 -24.72 -7.82
C LYS A 12 -15.90 -23.82 -8.56
N HIS A 13 -14.78 -23.47 -7.90
CA HIS A 13 -13.84 -22.46 -8.38
C HIS A 13 -12.43 -23.03 -8.51
N ASP A 14 -11.72 -22.55 -9.53
CA ASP A 14 -10.30 -22.81 -9.70
C ASP A 14 -9.50 -21.81 -8.85
N ILE A 15 -9.16 -22.25 -7.63
CA ILE A 15 -8.35 -21.45 -6.70
C ILE A 15 -6.88 -21.90 -6.81
N ARG A 16 -6.02 -20.97 -7.19
CA ARG A 16 -4.59 -21.19 -7.35
C ARG A 16 -3.78 -20.30 -6.42
N PHE A 17 -2.74 -20.88 -5.83
CA PHE A 17 -1.72 -20.16 -5.09
C PHE A 17 -0.50 -20.08 -6.00
N VAL A 18 -0.26 -18.90 -6.55
CA VAL A 18 0.87 -18.63 -7.44
C VAL A 18 1.97 -18.01 -6.60
N GLU A 19 3.15 -18.62 -6.57
CA GLU A 19 4.29 -18.10 -5.82
C GLU A 19 4.65 -16.71 -6.33
N ASP A 20 4.73 -15.75 -5.40
CA ASP A 20 5.16 -14.38 -5.68
C ASP A 20 5.84 -13.78 -4.45
N ASP A 21 6.97 -13.13 -4.67
CA ASP A 21 7.72 -12.45 -3.63
C ASP A 21 7.22 -11.01 -3.50
N TRP A 22 6.93 -10.59 -2.27
CA TRP A 22 6.49 -9.22 -2.04
C TRP A 22 7.66 -8.34 -1.60
N GLU A 23 7.80 -7.17 -2.22
CA GLU A 23 8.71 -6.12 -1.79
C GLU A 23 7.97 -4.77 -1.69
N SER A 24 8.16 -4.07 -0.59
CA SER A 24 7.92 -2.63 -0.49
C SER A 24 9.25 -1.90 -0.33
N PRO A 25 9.82 -1.39 -1.43
CA PRO A 25 11.11 -0.73 -1.41
C PRO A 25 11.15 0.47 -0.47
N THR A 26 10.06 1.24 -0.36
CA THR A 26 9.97 2.43 0.48
C THR A 26 9.93 2.10 1.98
N LEU A 27 9.40 0.94 2.36
CA LEU A 27 9.39 0.48 3.75
C LEU A 27 10.62 -0.36 4.10
N GLY A 28 11.45 -0.72 3.11
CA GLY A 28 12.52 -1.70 3.31
C GLY A 28 11.96 -3.03 3.82
N ALA A 29 10.76 -3.38 3.36
CA ALA A 29 10.05 -4.57 3.79
C ALA A 29 9.99 -5.56 2.63
N ASN A 30 10.20 -6.84 2.93
CA ASN A 30 10.04 -7.92 1.96
C ASN A 30 9.57 -9.21 2.62
N GLY A 31 9.03 -10.11 1.82
CA GLY A 31 8.54 -11.40 2.27
C GLY A 31 8.32 -12.37 1.13
N LEU A 32 8.29 -13.65 1.47
CA LEU A 32 7.90 -14.72 0.55
C LEU A 32 6.38 -14.84 0.60
N GLY A 33 5.75 -15.20 -0.51
CA GLY A 33 4.31 -15.14 -0.57
C GLY A 33 3.66 -15.92 -1.68
N TRP A 34 2.34 -15.73 -1.75
CA TRP A 34 1.50 -16.24 -2.81
C TRP A 34 0.45 -15.20 -3.18
N GLU A 35 0.32 -14.96 -4.48
CA GLU A 35 -0.91 -14.42 -5.04
C GLU A 35 -1.97 -15.53 -5.04
N VAL A 36 -3.17 -15.20 -4.56
CA VAL A 36 -4.33 -16.10 -4.59
C VAL A 36 -5.21 -15.70 -5.75
N TRP A 37 -5.29 -16.58 -6.74
CA TRP A 37 -6.11 -16.41 -7.93
C TRP A 37 -7.38 -17.24 -7.82
N LEU A 38 -8.51 -16.65 -8.16
CA LEU A 38 -9.82 -17.31 -8.23
C LEU A 38 -10.40 -17.10 -9.62
N ASP A 39 -10.56 -18.19 -10.37
CA ASP A 39 -11.07 -18.21 -11.75
C ASP A 39 -10.35 -17.21 -12.69
N GLY A 40 -9.04 -17.04 -12.50
CA GLY A 40 -8.22 -16.13 -13.32
C GLY A 40 -8.21 -14.67 -12.86
N MET A 41 -8.74 -14.35 -11.67
CA MET A 41 -8.62 -13.04 -11.04
C MET A 41 -7.87 -13.14 -9.71
N GLU A 42 -6.82 -12.35 -9.52
CA GLU A 42 -6.11 -12.25 -8.24
C GLU A 42 -7.01 -11.58 -7.18
N ILE A 43 -7.34 -12.28 -6.10
CA ILE A 43 -8.28 -11.83 -5.05
C ILE A 43 -7.61 -11.54 -3.71
N SER A 44 -6.39 -12.02 -3.49
CA SER A 44 -5.70 -11.87 -2.21
C SER A 44 -4.19 -12.09 -2.35
N GLN A 45 -3.42 -11.53 -1.43
CA GLN A 45 -1.98 -11.78 -1.27
C GLN A 45 -1.70 -12.36 0.12
N PHE A 46 -0.89 -13.44 0.16
CA PHE A 46 -0.22 -13.90 1.37
C PHE A 46 1.23 -13.41 1.35
N THR A 47 1.69 -12.82 2.46
CA THR A 47 3.09 -12.40 2.60
C THR A 47 3.63 -12.81 3.97
N TYR A 48 4.71 -13.58 3.99
CA TYR A 48 5.46 -13.96 5.18
C TYR A 48 6.69 -13.04 5.29
N PHE A 49 6.57 -11.98 6.10
CA PHE A 49 7.62 -10.97 6.21
C PHE A 49 8.93 -11.55 6.72
N GLN A 50 10.00 -11.34 5.95
CA GLN A 50 11.37 -11.68 6.34
C GLN A 50 12.09 -10.44 6.88
N MET A 51 11.81 -9.26 6.30
CA MET A 51 12.32 -7.99 6.77
C MET A 51 11.23 -6.91 6.81
N VAL A 52 11.34 -6.00 7.77
CA VAL A 52 10.55 -4.76 7.87
C VAL A 52 11.47 -3.63 8.31
N GLY A 53 11.46 -2.48 7.63
CA GLY A 53 12.40 -1.39 7.94
C GLY A 53 13.88 -1.75 7.69
N GLY A 54 14.15 -2.76 6.85
CA GLY A 54 15.50 -3.31 6.65
C GLY A 54 16.06 -4.00 7.88
N ILE A 55 15.19 -4.56 8.73
CA ILE A 55 15.49 -5.34 9.92
C ILE A 55 14.83 -6.70 9.76
N GLU A 56 15.57 -7.78 10.03
CA GLU A 56 15.02 -9.13 10.07
C GLU A 56 13.97 -9.25 11.17
N VAL A 57 12.82 -9.82 10.85
CA VAL A 57 11.72 -9.95 11.81
C VAL A 57 11.68 -11.36 12.43
N PHE A 58 11.50 -11.40 13.74
CA PHE A 58 11.21 -12.63 14.49
C PHE A 58 10.23 -12.33 15.63
N PRO A 59 9.12 -13.08 15.76
CA PRO A 59 8.67 -14.16 14.86
C PRO A 59 8.27 -13.65 13.48
N ILE A 60 8.28 -14.54 12.48
CA ILE A 60 7.78 -14.24 11.13
C ILE A 60 6.29 -13.96 11.20
N SER A 61 5.88 -12.76 10.79
CA SER A 61 4.48 -12.36 10.68
C SER A 61 3.93 -12.73 9.30
N VAL A 62 2.70 -13.22 9.27
CA VAL A 62 1.94 -13.41 8.03
C VAL A 62 0.96 -12.25 7.86
N GLU A 63 0.99 -11.62 6.68
CA GLU A 63 -0.02 -10.69 6.21
C GLU A 63 -0.94 -11.40 5.22
N LEU A 64 -2.24 -11.15 5.36
CA LEU A 64 -3.27 -11.60 4.44
C LEU A 64 -4.07 -10.39 3.97
N THR A 65 -3.88 -10.04 2.70
CA THR A 65 -4.47 -8.83 2.10
C THR A 65 -5.53 -9.24 1.10
N TYR A 66 -6.77 -8.77 1.27
CA TYR A 66 -7.89 -9.09 0.39
C TYR A 66 -8.22 -7.94 -0.55
N GLY A 67 -8.39 -8.22 -1.84
CA GLY A 67 -8.97 -7.29 -2.81
C GLY A 67 -10.48 -7.28 -2.69
N LEU A 68 -11.03 -6.42 -1.83
CA LEU A 68 -12.46 -6.42 -1.49
C LEU A 68 -13.36 -6.20 -2.69
N GLU A 69 -13.02 -5.26 -3.58
CA GLU A 69 -13.80 -4.96 -4.77
C GLU A 69 -13.82 -6.16 -5.73
N ARG A 70 -12.68 -6.83 -5.93
CA ARG A 70 -12.57 -8.02 -6.79
C ARG A 70 -13.40 -9.18 -6.23
N LEU A 71 -13.32 -9.43 -4.92
CA LEU A 71 -14.16 -10.42 -4.24
C LEU A 71 -15.65 -10.10 -4.36
N ALA A 72 -16.03 -8.84 -4.16
CA ALA A 72 -17.41 -8.41 -4.28
C ALA A 72 -17.91 -8.54 -5.73
N MET A 73 -17.08 -8.25 -6.72
CA MET A 73 -17.42 -8.40 -8.15
C MET A 73 -17.72 -9.85 -8.46
N TYR A 74 -16.89 -10.75 -7.93
CA TYR A 74 -17.08 -12.18 -8.04
C TYR A 74 -18.41 -12.64 -7.42
N ILE A 75 -18.65 -12.29 -6.15
CA ILE A 75 -19.84 -12.71 -5.40
C ILE A 75 -21.13 -12.16 -6.01
N GLN A 76 -21.10 -10.92 -6.52
CA GLN A 76 -22.25 -10.27 -7.15
C GLN A 76 -22.38 -10.56 -8.64
N ASN A 77 -21.42 -11.29 -9.22
CA ASN A 77 -21.36 -11.63 -10.64
C ASN A 77 -21.48 -10.40 -11.55
N VAL A 78 -20.60 -9.42 -11.35
CA VAL A 78 -20.50 -8.19 -12.16
C VAL A 78 -19.07 -7.99 -12.68
N ASP A 79 -18.94 -7.49 -13.91
CA ASP A 79 -17.65 -7.36 -14.60
C ASP A 79 -16.97 -6.00 -14.40
N ASP A 80 -17.70 -5.00 -13.87
CA ASP A 80 -17.19 -3.65 -13.63
C ASP A 80 -17.46 -3.22 -12.18
N PHE A 81 -16.45 -2.65 -11.52
CA PHE A 81 -16.54 -2.21 -10.13
C PHE A 81 -17.64 -1.16 -9.91
N LYS A 82 -17.99 -0.35 -10.91
CA LYS A 82 -19.07 0.65 -10.77
C LYS A 82 -20.42 0.00 -10.52
N ASP A 83 -20.62 -1.21 -11.05
CA ASP A 83 -21.89 -1.94 -10.97
C ASP A 83 -22.09 -2.68 -9.66
N LEU A 84 -21.03 -2.82 -8.85
CA LEU A 84 -21.11 -3.36 -7.49
C LEU A 84 -22.21 -2.66 -6.69
N LYS A 85 -23.08 -3.44 -6.07
CA LYS A 85 -23.99 -2.94 -5.04
C LYS A 85 -23.19 -2.74 -3.76
N TRP A 86 -23.13 -1.50 -3.29
CA TRP A 86 -22.60 -1.17 -1.96
C TRP A 86 -23.59 -1.58 -0.87
N ASN A 87 -24.89 -1.40 -1.15
CA ASN A 87 -26.01 -1.89 -0.36
C ASN A 87 -27.23 -2.13 -1.29
N GLU A 88 -28.41 -2.39 -0.71
CA GLU A 88 -29.64 -2.67 -1.47
C GLU A 88 -30.07 -1.57 -2.44
N THR A 89 -29.66 -0.32 -2.19
CA THR A 89 -30.16 0.86 -2.91
C THR A 89 -29.10 1.65 -3.66
N MET A 90 -27.81 1.38 -3.44
CA MET A 90 -26.71 2.22 -3.92
C MET A 90 -25.60 1.39 -4.55
N ARG A 91 -25.07 1.87 -5.67
CA ARG A 91 -23.93 1.26 -6.35
C ARG A 91 -22.60 1.91 -5.96
N TYR A 92 -21.52 1.15 -6.01
CA TYR A 92 -20.17 1.63 -5.73
C TYR A 92 -19.77 2.79 -6.65
N GLY A 93 -20.14 2.71 -7.94
CA GLY A 93 -19.91 3.78 -8.91
C GLY A 93 -20.58 5.10 -8.52
N GLU A 94 -21.75 5.07 -7.89
CA GLU A 94 -22.46 6.28 -7.44
C GLU A 94 -21.72 7.00 -6.30
N ILE A 95 -20.90 6.27 -5.53
CA ILE A 95 -20.13 6.81 -4.41
C ILE A 95 -18.73 7.25 -4.87
N TYR A 96 -18.06 6.44 -5.69
CA TYR A 96 -16.62 6.57 -5.93
C TYR A 96 -16.23 7.01 -7.35
N PHE A 97 -17.12 6.92 -8.35
CA PHE A 97 -16.69 7.13 -9.74
C PHE A 97 -16.24 8.57 -10.02
N ASP A 98 -16.96 9.57 -9.53
CA ASP A 98 -16.56 10.97 -9.72
C ASP A 98 -15.31 11.31 -8.90
N LYS A 99 -15.16 10.73 -7.70
CA LYS A 99 -13.93 10.80 -6.92
C LYS A 99 -12.74 10.23 -7.72
N GLU A 100 -12.87 9.06 -8.33
CA GLU A 100 -11.80 8.45 -9.16
C GLU A 100 -11.41 9.32 -10.35
N LYS A 101 -12.40 9.94 -11.03
CA LYS A 101 -12.11 10.91 -12.12
C LYS A 101 -11.34 12.12 -11.62
N GLU A 102 -11.77 12.71 -10.51
CA GLU A 102 -11.14 13.91 -9.94
C GLU A 102 -9.72 13.61 -9.46
N PHE A 103 -9.51 12.52 -8.73
CA PHE A 103 -8.17 12.09 -8.30
C PHE A 103 -7.28 11.74 -9.49
N SER A 104 -7.80 11.07 -10.53
CA SER A 104 -7.03 10.81 -11.75
C SER A 104 -6.60 12.12 -12.44
N GLN A 105 -7.52 13.07 -12.58
CA GLN A 105 -7.19 14.38 -13.16
C GLN A 105 -6.14 15.12 -12.31
N TYR A 106 -6.25 15.07 -10.99
CA TYR A 106 -5.27 15.65 -10.07
C TYR A 106 -3.90 14.98 -10.19
N ASN A 107 -3.84 13.68 -9.92
CA ASN A 107 -2.62 12.87 -9.87
C ASN A 107 -1.84 12.91 -11.18
N PHE A 108 -2.52 12.87 -12.33
CA PHE A 108 -1.85 12.79 -13.63
C PHE A 108 -1.64 14.14 -14.31
N LYS A 109 -2.39 15.20 -13.96
CA LYS A 109 -2.36 16.44 -14.74
C LYS A 109 -2.22 17.72 -13.92
N THR A 110 -2.97 17.87 -12.83
CA THR A 110 -3.12 19.19 -12.18
C THR A 110 -2.40 19.35 -10.84
N ALA A 111 -1.87 18.28 -10.24
CA ALA A 111 -1.11 18.40 -9.00
C ALA A 111 0.10 19.32 -9.17
N ASP A 112 0.25 20.30 -8.26
CA ASP A 112 1.34 21.26 -8.26
C ASP A 112 2.64 20.57 -7.83
N THR A 113 3.50 20.29 -8.79
CA THR A 113 4.75 19.59 -8.56
C THR A 113 5.75 20.41 -7.76
N LYS A 114 5.74 21.74 -7.85
CA LYS A 114 6.63 22.60 -7.04
C LYS A 114 6.26 22.51 -5.58
N MET A 115 4.96 22.58 -5.28
CA MET A 115 4.45 22.38 -3.92
C MET A 115 4.83 20.99 -3.42
N LEU A 116 4.57 19.93 -4.20
CA LEU A 116 4.89 18.55 -3.80
C LEU A 116 6.38 18.34 -3.52
N PHE A 117 7.28 18.90 -4.35
CA PHE A 117 8.73 18.85 -4.09
C PHE A 117 9.11 19.57 -2.79
N SER A 118 8.50 20.73 -2.49
CA SER A 118 8.70 21.43 -1.22
C SER A 118 8.20 20.62 -0.04
N SER A 119 6.95 20.11 -0.13
CA SER A 119 6.33 19.31 0.92
C SER A 119 7.14 18.06 1.24
N PHE A 120 7.67 17.34 0.23
CA PHE A 120 8.54 16.19 0.49
C PHE A 120 9.76 16.58 1.32
N LYS A 121 10.42 17.69 0.96
CA LYS A 121 11.61 18.18 1.67
C LYS A 121 11.28 18.58 3.11
N GLU A 122 10.16 19.28 3.31
CA GLU A 122 9.70 19.72 4.63
C GLU A 122 9.32 18.52 5.52
N TYR A 123 8.59 17.54 4.98
CA TYR A 123 8.24 16.33 5.72
C TYR A 123 9.49 15.50 6.07
N GLU A 124 10.44 15.35 5.14
CA GLU A 124 11.71 14.67 5.44
C GLU A 124 12.50 15.38 6.54
N GLN A 125 12.54 16.71 6.53
CA GLN A 125 13.17 17.46 7.61
C GLN A 125 12.47 17.18 8.95
N GLN A 126 11.15 17.23 8.98
CA GLN A 126 10.34 16.93 10.18
C GLN A 126 10.58 15.51 10.70
N VAL A 127 10.73 14.51 9.83
CA VAL A 127 11.10 13.15 10.26
C VAL A 127 12.38 13.17 11.09
N ASN A 128 13.42 13.85 10.61
CA ASN A 128 14.72 13.89 11.30
C ASN A 128 14.63 14.61 12.66
N GLU A 129 13.89 15.73 12.72
CA GLU A 129 13.65 16.48 13.97
C GLU A 129 12.91 15.59 14.99
N LEU A 130 11.81 14.95 14.59
CA LEU A 130 10.99 14.11 15.46
C LEU A 130 11.73 12.84 15.93
N ILE A 131 12.58 12.25 15.07
CA ILE A 131 13.46 11.15 15.47
C ILE A 131 14.46 11.61 16.54
N SER A 132 15.03 12.81 16.42
CA SER A 132 15.96 13.36 17.41
C SER A 132 15.30 13.58 18.78
N GLU A 133 14.01 13.93 18.77
CA GLU A 133 13.16 14.05 19.96
C GLU A 133 12.62 12.71 20.48
N LYS A 134 12.96 11.60 19.81
CA LYS A 134 12.50 10.24 20.13
C LYS A 134 10.97 10.09 20.04
N LEU A 135 10.34 10.79 19.11
CA LEU A 135 8.89 10.75 18.84
C LEU A 135 8.57 9.85 17.64
N VAL A 136 8.46 8.54 17.90
CA VAL A 136 8.30 7.50 16.87
C VAL A 136 7.08 7.69 15.98
N TYR A 137 5.87 7.75 16.56
CA TYR A 137 4.63 7.77 15.78
C TYR A 137 4.48 9.05 14.94
N PRO A 138 4.75 10.26 15.47
CA PRO A 138 4.75 11.47 14.65
C PRO A 138 5.80 11.44 13.54
N ALA A 139 7.00 10.90 13.80
CA ALA A 139 8.01 10.74 12.76
C ALA A 139 7.51 9.81 11.64
N TYR A 140 6.89 8.68 12.01
CA TYR A 140 6.36 7.73 11.04
C TYR A 140 5.22 8.32 10.19
N ASP A 141 4.34 9.14 10.77
CA ASP A 141 3.31 9.88 10.01
C ASP A 141 3.93 10.78 8.94
N MET A 142 5.07 11.44 9.24
CA MET A 142 5.79 12.22 8.23
C MET A 142 6.41 11.34 7.14
N VAL A 143 6.85 10.12 7.46
CA VAL A 143 7.29 9.13 6.44
C VAL A 143 6.15 8.75 5.50
N LEU A 144 4.95 8.52 6.04
CA LEU A 144 3.77 8.22 5.23
C LEU A 144 3.42 9.37 4.29
N LYS A 145 3.52 10.62 4.78
CA LYS A 145 3.35 11.82 3.95
C LYS A 145 4.40 11.89 2.85
N CYS A 146 5.69 11.67 3.16
CA CYS A 146 6.75 11.58 2.16
C CYS A 146 6.44 10.54 1.09
N SER A 147 6.02 9.33 1.49
CA SER A 147 5.69 8.25 0.56
C SER A 147 4.52 8.61 -0.35
N HIS A 148 3.47 9.21 0.19
CA HIS A 148 2.31 9.64 -0.62
C HIS A 148 2.68 10.79 -1.57
N THR A 149 3.40 11.80 -1.08
CA THR A 149 3.89 12.91 -1.92
C THR A 149 4.79 12.42 -3.05
N PHE A 150 5.66 11.43 -2.78
CA PHE A 150 6.46 10.77 -3.81
C PHE A 150 5.57 10.08 -4.86
N ASN A 151 4.55 9.33 -4.45
CA ASN A 151 3.65 8.67 -5.41
C ASN A 151 2.93 9.69 -6.31
N LEU A 152 2.54 10.86 -5.79
CA LEU A 152 1.96 11.93 -6.59
C LEU A 152 2.96 12.50 -7.61
N LEU A 153 4.21 12.71 -7.20
CA LEU A 153 5.28 13.17 -8.10
C LEU A 153 5.60 12.12 -9.19
N ASP A 154 5.62 10.84 -8.84
CA ASP A 154 5.83 9.71 -9.77
C ASP A 154 4.66 9.64 -10.78
N ALA A 155 3.42 9.72 -10.30
CA ALA A 155 2.22 9.76 -11.16
C ALA A 155 2.19 10.98 -12.10
N ARG A 156 2.70 12.14 -11.66
CA ARG A 156 2.85 13.31 -12.52
C ARG A 156 3.92 13.15 -13.60
N GLY A 157 4.75 12.12 -13.51
CA GLY A 157 5.81 11.83 -14.48
C GLY A 157 6.96 12.83 -14.44
N VAL A 158 7.16 13.51 -13.31
CA VAL A 158 8.22 14.53 -13.14
C VAL A 158 9.47 14.01 -12.45
N ILE A 159 9.48 12.72 -12.09
CA ILE A 159 10.63 12.03 -11.48
C ILE A 159 11.25 11.12 -12.55
N SER A 160 12.54 11.30 -12.85
CA SER A 160 13.30 10.38 -13.70
C SER A 160 13.58 9.04 -13.00
N VAL A 161 13.93 8.00 -13.76
CA VAL A 161 14.25 6.67 -13.20
C VAL A 161 15.35 6.75 -12.12
N THR A 162 16.38 7.58 -12.32
CA THR A 162 17.47 7.79 -11.36
C THR A 162 17.00 8.52 -10.10
N GLU A 163 16.16 9.55 -10.26
CA GLU A 163 15.57 10.26 -9.12
C GLU A 163 14.63 9.34 -8.34
N ARG A 164 13.86 8.47 -9.01
CA ARG A 164 12.95 7.51 -8.39
C ARG A 164 13.68 6.61 -7.40
N ALA A 165 14.80 6.03 -7.81
CA ALA A 165 15.65 5.22 -6.92
C ALA A 165 16.16 6.03 -5.71
N THR A 166 16.49 7.31 -5.92
CA THR A 166 16.96 8.22 -4.86
C THR A 166 15.85 8.52 -3.84
N TYR A 167 14.64 8.84 -4.30
CA TYR A 167 13.48 9.07 -3.42
C TYR A 167 13.11 7.82 -2.63
N ILE A 168 13.07 6.66 -3.27
CA ILE A 168 12.84 5.38 -2.59
C ILE A 168 13.89 5.14 -1.50
N GLY A 169 15.18 5.36 -1.79
CA GLY A 169 16.25 5.22 -0.82
C GLY A 169 16.11 6.15 0.40
N ARG A 170 15.67 7.40 0.17
CA ARG A 170 15.40 8.38 1.24
C ARG A 170 14.24 7.94 2.13
N ILE A 171 13.11 7.54 1.53
CA ILE A 171 11.93 7.05 2.28
C ILE A 171 12.30 5.79 3.07
N ARG A 172 13.01 4.85 2.44
CA ARG A 172 13.50 3.63 3.09
C ARG A 172 14.38 3.91 4.30
N LYS A 173 15.31 4.87 4.18
CA LYS A 173 16.16 5.28 5.31
C LYS A 173 15.30 5.81 6.46
N MET A 174 14.35 6.70 6.17
CA MET A 174 13.46 7.26 7.19
C MET A 174 12.59 6.18 7.87
N ALA A 175 12.03 5.25 7.11
CA ALA A 175 11.26 4.13 7.64
C ALA A 175 12.11 3.24 8.55
N LYS A 176 13.35 2.92 8.13
CA LYS A 176 14.32 2.19 8.94
C LYS A 176 14.67 2.92 10.24
N ASP A 177 14.94 4.21 10.17
CA ASP A 177 15.27 4.99 11.37
C ASP A 177 14.09 5.03 12.36
N CYS A 178 12.84 5.11 11.87
CA CYS A 178 11.64 4.98 12.69
C CYS A 178 11.52 3.60 13.34
N ALA A 179 11.76 2.52 12.58
CA ALA A 179 11.71 1.14 13.09
C ALA A 179 12.78 0.90 14.17
N LEU A 180 14.03 1.34 13.94
CA LEU A 180 15.10 1.23 14.93
C LEU A 180 14.79 2.01 16.21
N LEU A 181 14.22 3.21 16.08
CA LEU A 181 13.79 4.00 17.23
C LEU A 181 12.63 3.34 17.99
N TYR A 182 11.66 2.76 17.27
CA TYR A 182 10.57 2.00 17.86
C TYR A 182 11.10 0.85 18.72
N ILE A 183 11.96 0.00 18.15
CA ILE A 183 12.57 -1.13 18.86
C ILE A 183 13.36 -0.64 20.07
N LYS A 184 14.16 0.42 19.93
CA LYS A 184 14.94 0.97 21.05
C LYS A 184 14.05 1.50 22.19
N LYS A 185 12.89 2.06 21.88
CA LYS A 185 12.01 2.73 22.84
C LYS A 185 10.98 1.80 23.47
N TYR A 186 10.49 0.81 22.71
CA TYR A 186 9.36 -0.05 23.06
C TYR A 186 9.65 -1.53 22.91
N GLY A 187 10.76 -1.92 22.28
CA GLY A 187 11.20 -3.31 22.25
C GLY A 187 11.57 -3.76 23.66
N GLU A 188 11.18 -4.99 23.98
CA GLU A 188 11.54 -5.68 25.22
C GLU A 188 13.02 -6.10 25.23
#